data_AF-M2Q533-F1
#
_entry.id   AF-M2Q533-F1
#
_cell.length_a   1.000
_cell.length_b   1.000
_cell.length_c   1.000
_cell.angle_alpha   90.00
_cell.angle_beta   90.00
_cell.angle_gamma   90.00
#
_symmetry.space_group_name_H-M   'P 1'
#
loop_
_entity.id
_entity.type
_entity.pdbx_description
1 polymer ?
#
loop_
_entity_poly.entity_id
_entity_poly.type
_entity_poly.pdbx_seq_one_letter_code
_entity_poly.pdbx_strand_id
1 'polypeptide(L)'
;MYSLENIDGNSSVKGPVPCHCLLCQKSEISEGQDLKMKTTKLCVMILKSLKLLKPENEFFSLKNDIKEFITNHWPILSKLKQFKTPNWRKALLDAFNHCNLIESGKDVCHNRGYYKLKDHSKQQSDSLTSKDINLYVKKEERKKRTFKTS
;
A
#
# COMPACT_ATOMS: atom_id res chain seq x y z
N MET A 1 -45.40 9.14 40.75
CA MET A 1 -43.99 8.75 40.93
C MET A 1 -43.74 7.48 40.13
N TYR A 2 -43.16 7.58 38.94
CA TYR A 2 -42.32 6.51 38.38
C TYR A 2 -41.24 7.19 37.54
N SER A 3 -40.00 7.00 37.98
CA SER A 3 -38.79 7.63 37.46
C SER A 3 -38.46 7.14 36.05
N LEU A 4 -37.97 8.07 35.24
CA LEU A 4 -37.08 7.81 34.11
C LEU A 4 -35.81 7.10 34.60
N GLU A 5 -35.29 6.16 33.81
CA GLU A 5 -33.85 6.06 33.53
C GLU A 5 -33.57 5.12 32.35
N ASN A 6 -32.79 5.64 31.40
CA ASN A 6 -32.41 5.08 30.11
C ASN A 6 -31.27 4.05 30.25
N ILE A 7 -31.21 3.02 29.40
CA ILE A 7 -29.92 2.50 28.91
C ILE A 7 -30.04 2.18 27.42
N ASP A 8 -29.32 2.97 26.64
CA ASP A 8 -29.16 2.96 25.20
C ASP A 8 -28.46 1.67 24.73
N GLY A 9 -29.20 0.77 24.09
CA GLY A 9 -28.66 -0.39 23.38
C GLY A 9 -28.24 0.01 21.97
N ASN A 10 -27.16 0.79 21.84
CA ASN A 10 -26.56 1.15 20.56
C ASN A 10 -25.97 -0.09 19.85
N SER A 11 -26.86 -0.86 19.22
CA SER A 11 -26.48 -1.85 18.22
C SER A 11 -26.03 -1.09 16.98
N SER A 12 -24.73 -0.84 16.90
CA SER A 12 -24.06 -0.16 15.78
C SER A 12 -24.13 -1.03 14.51
N VAL A 13 -25.31 -1.14 13.90
CA VAL A 13 -25.47 -1.52 12.49
C VAL A 13 -24.89 -0.39 11.64
N LYS A 14 -23.56 -0.42 11.45
CA LYS A 14 -22.90 0.45 10.47
C LYS A 14 -23.31 -0.01 9.08
N GLY A 15 -24.25 0.72 8.48
CA GLY A 15 -24.43 0.68 7.02
C GLY A 15 -23.09 0.91 6.30
N PRO A 16 -22.95 0.50 5.03
CA PRO A 16 -21.68 0.61 4.32
C PRO A 16 -21.33 2.09 4.16
N VAL A 17 -20.41 2.57 5.00
CA VAL A 17 -19.79 3.88 4.81
C VAL A 17 -19.03 3.83 3.48
N PRO A 18 -19.26 4.77 2.54
CA PRO A 18 -18.56 4.77 1.28
C PRO A 18 -17.06 4.94 1.51
N CYS A 19 -16.29 3.91 1.13
CA CYS A 19 -14.84 3.91 1.28
C CYS A 19 -14.18 4.46 0.03
N HIS A 20 -13.42 5.55 0.18
CA HIS A 20 -12.75 6.24 -0.93
C HIS A 20 -11.28 5.84 -1.07
N CYS A 21 -10.92 4.62 -0.67
CA CYS A 21 -9.55 4.14 -0.79
C CYS A 21 -9.22 3.73 -2.24
N LEU A 22 -7.92 3.62 -2.55
CA LEU A 22 -7.47 3.29 -3.91
C LEU A 22 -7.98 1.93 -4.41
N LEU A 23 -8.19 0.96 -3.50
CA LEU A 23 -8.78 -0.32 -3.88
C LEU A 23 -10.24 -0.16 -4.32
N CYS A 24 -11.05 0.60 -3.57
CA CYS A 24 -12.45 0.86 -3.89
C CYS A 24 -12.58 1.63 -5.21
N GLN A 25 -11.86 2.75 -5.32
CA GLN A 25 -11.84 3.57 -6.54
C GLN A 25 -11.48 2.74 -7.78
N LYS A 26 -10.45 1.88 -7.65
CA LYS A 26 -10.05 1.01 -8.76
C LYS A 26 -11.10 -0.03 -9.11
N SER A 27 -11.81 -0.57 -8.11
CA SER A 27 -12.87 -1.56 -8.33
C SER A 27 -14.09 -0.97 -9.03
N GLU A 28 -14.45 0.27 -8.72
CA GLU A 28 -15.55 1.00 -9.36
C GLU A 28 -15.25 1.26 -10.84
N ILE A 29 -14.02 1.71 -11.16
CA ILE A 29 -13.61 1.96 -12.55
C ILE A 29 -13.52 0.67 -13.38
N SER A 30 -13.24 -0.46 -12.73
CA SER A 30 -13.03 -1.75 -13.40
C SER A 30 -14.29 -2.64 -13.40
N GLU A 31 -15.46 -2.08 -13.11
CA GLU A 31 -16.71 -2.84 -13.08
C GLU A 31 -16.95 -3.55 -14.42
N GLY A 32 -17.05 -4.88 -14.40
CA GLY A 32 -17.15 -5.72 -15.60
C GLY A 32 -15.84 -6.29 -16.16
N GLN A 33 -14.67 -5.98 -15.56
CA GLN A 33 -13.38 -6.57 -15.97
C GLN A 33 -12.74 -7.41 -14.85
N ASP A 34 -12.09 -8.52 -15.24
CA ASP A 34 -11.26 -9.31 -14.32
C ASP A 34 -10.10 -8.43 -13.81
N LEU A 35 -10.13 -8.04 -12.53
CA LEU A 35 -8.99 -7.35 -11.89
C LEU A 35 -7.79 -8.30 -11.85
N LYS A 36 -6.98 -8.27 -12.91
CA LYS A 36 -5.73 -9.02 -12.99
C LYS A 36 -4.61 -8.18 -12.38
N MET A 37 -4.20 -8.52 -11.18
CA MET A 37 -3.02 -7.90 -10.54
C MET A 37 -2.10 -8.95 -9.94
N LYS A 38 -0.81 -8.63 -9.77
CA LYS A 38 0.15 -9.49 -9.05
C LYS A 38 0.00 -9.28 -7.53
N THR A 39 0.32 -10.28 -6.72
CA THR A 39 0.25 -10.21 -5.25
C THR A 39 1.07 -9.06 -4.68
N THR A 40 2.28 -8.81 -5.21
CA THR A 40 3.11 -7.67 -4.79
C THR A 40 2.44 -6.32 -5.06
N LYS A 41 1.81 -6.16 -6.24
CA LYS A 41 1.05 -4.96 -6.58
C LYS A 41 -0.15 -4.77 -5.65
N LEU A 42 -0.79 -5.86 -5.25
CA LEU A 42 -1.89 -5.86 -4.29
C LEU A 42 -1.42 -5.40 -2.91
N CYS A 43 -0.33 -5.96 -2.37
CA CYS A 43 0.24 -5.52 -1.09
C CYS A 43 0.56 -4.02 -1.08
N VAL A 44 1.21 -3.53 -2.15
CA VAL A 44 1.51 -2.10 -2.30
C VAL A 44 0.23 -1.27 -2.31
N MET A 45 -0.80 -1.71 -3.03
CA MET A 45 -2.08 -1.00 -3.09
C MET A 45 -2.82 -0.99 -1.76
N ILE A 46 -2.75 -2.08 -0.99
CA ILE A 46 -3.29 -2.15 0.37
C ILE A 46 -2.59 -1.12 1.26
N LEU A 47 -1.25 -1.07 1.28
CA LEU A 47 -0.53 -0.10 2.09
C LEU A 47 -0.79 1.35 1.66
N LYS A 48 -0.92 1.62 0.35
CA LYS A 48 -1.29 2.97 -0.14
C LYS A 48 -2.69 3.36 0.32
N SER A 49 -3.62 2.41 0.27
CA SER A 49 -5.00 2.61 0.73
C SER A 49 -5.04 2.88 2.24
N LEU A 50 -4.30 2.10 3.03
CA LEU A 50 -4.16 2.30 4.47
C LEU A 50 -3.53 3.66 4.80
N LYS A 51 -2.49 4.07 4.08
CA LYS A 51 -1.85 5.39 4.28
C LYS A 51 -2.77 6.56 3.92
N LEU A 52 -3.64 6.39 2.92
CA LEU A 52 -4.66 7.38 2.58
C LEU A 52 -5.71 7.51 3.70
N LEU A 53 -6.13 6.38 4.27
CA LEU A 53 -7.18 6.33 5.30
C LEU A 53 -6.68 6.71 6.70
N LYS A 54 -5.41 6.44 7.01
CA LYS A 54 -4.76 6.70 8.31
C LYS A 54 -3.42 7.40 8.06
N PRO A 55 -3.41 8.69 7.67
CA PRO A 55 -2.20 9.41 7.29
C PRO A 55 -1.21 9.58 8.45
N GLU A 56 -1.68 9.59 9.70
CA GLU A 56 -0.85 9.65 10.91
C GLU A 56 -0.04 8.37 11.15
N ASN A 57 -0.48 7.22 10.62
CA ASN A 57 0.24 5.95 10.80
C ASN A 57 1.37 5.82 9.78
N GLU A 58 2.58 5.55 10.26
CA GLU A 58 3.71 5.25 9.39
C GLU A 58 3.79 3.76 9.05
N PHE A 59 3.64 2.90 10.05
CA PHE A 59 3.66 1.44 9.90
C PHE A 59 2.27 0.83 10.14
N PHE A 60 1.96 -0.23 9.40
CA PHE A 60 0.71 -0.96 9.50
C PHE A 60 0.95 -2.41 9.91
N SER A 61 0.19 -2.87 10.90
CA SER A 61 0.27 -4.24 11.40
C SER A 61 -0.40 -5.22 10.44
N LEU A 62 0.29 -6.30 10.10
CA LEU A 62 -0.28 -7.40 9.33
C LEU A 62 -1.42 -8.09 10.05
N LYS A 63 -1.31 -8.22 11.38
CA LYS A 63 -2.29 -8.92 12.23
C LYS A 63 -3.54 -8.09 12.47
N ASN A 64 -3.38 -6.77 12.59
CA ASN A 64 -4.48 -5.86 12.95
C ASN A 64 -4.92 -5.05 11.72
N ASP A 65 -4.15 -4.03 11.31
CA ASP A 65 -4.54 -3.09 10.25
C ASP A 65 -4.81 -3.75 8.90
N ILE A 66 -3.87 -4.55 8.40
CA ILE A 66 -3.98 -5.18 7.08
C ILE A 66 -5.07 -6.26 7.10
N LYS A 67 -5.18 -7.03 8.19
CA LYS A 67 -6.24 -8.03 8.35
C LYS A 67 -7.62 -7.37 8.36
N GLU A 68 -7.79 -6.32 9.15
CA GLU A 68 -9.03 -5.53 9.21
C GLU A 68 -9.37 -4.95 7.84
N PHE A 69 -8.39 -4.36 7.15
CA PHE A 69 -8.59 -3.83 5.81
C PHE A 69 -9.06 -4.91 4.83
N ILE A 70 -8.45 -6.10 4.85
CA ILE A 70 -8.84 -7.22 3.98
C ILE A 70 -10.27 -7.68 4.30
N THR A 71 -10.62 -7.79 5.58
CA THR A 71 -11.96 -8.18 6.01
C THR A 71 -13.00 -7.17 5.54
N ASN A 72 -12.75 -5.87 5.74
CA ASN A 72 -13.68 -4.81 5.34
C ASN A 72 -13.85 -4.70 3.81
N HIS A 73 -12.83 -5.09 3.05
CA HIS A 73 -12.85 -5.04 1.57
C HIS A 73 -13.04 -6.42 0.92
N TRP A 74 -13.45 -7.42 1.70
CA TRP A 74 -13.63 -8.79 1.21
C TRP A 74 -14.53 -8.92 -0.04
N PRO A 75 -15.64 -8.16 -0.19
CA PRO A 75 -16.48 -8.23 -1.39
C PRO A 75 -15.74 -7.91 -2.69
N ILE A 76 -14.70 -7.08 -2.63
CA ILE A 76 -13.85 -6.73 -3.78
C ILE A 76 -12.71 -7.73 -3.90
N LEU A 77 -12.03 -8.03 -2.79
CA LEU A 77 -10.81 -8.84 -2.78
C LEU A 77 -11.08 -10.31 -3.12
N SER A 78 -12.20 -10.88 -2.68
CA SER A 78 -12.57 -12.27 -2.96
C SER A 78 -12.73 -12.58 -4.45
N LYS A 79 -12.99 -11.56 -5.28
CA LYS A 79 -13.08 -11.69 -6.74
C LYS A 79 -11.70 -11.90 -7.39
N LEU A 80 -10.62 -11.46 -6.74
CA LEU A 80 -9.26 -11.57 -7.27
C LEU A 80 -8.74 -13.01 -7.21
N LYS A 81 -7.97 -13.42 -8.23
CA LYS A 81 -7.40 -14.76 -8.32
C LYS A 81 -6.52 -15.14 -7.12
N GLN A 82 -5.86 -14.16 -6.49
CA GLN A 82 -5.03 -14.36 -5.30
C GLN A 82 -5.81 -15.01 -4.18
N PHE A 83 -7.01 -14.51 -3.89
CA PHE A 83 -7.84 -14.94 -2.77
C PHE A 83 -8.60 -16.23 -3.04
N LYS A 84 -8.63 -16.71 -4.29
CA LYS A 84 -9.18 -18.02 -4.67
C LYS A 84 -8.26 -19.18 -4.28
N THR A 85 -6.99 -18.92 -3.97
CA THR A 85 -6.03 -19.96 -3.56
C THR A 85 -5.97 -20.10 -2.04
N PRO A 86 -5.92 -21.32 -1.46
CA PRO A 86 -5.94 -21.50 0.01
C PRO A 86 -4.72 -20.89 0.71
N ASN A 87 -3.61 -20.74 -0.01
CA ASN A 87 -2.35 -20.21 0.51
C ASN A 87 -2.21 -18.68 0.36
N TRP A 88 -3.30 -17.96 0.05
CA TRP A 88 -3.27 -16.51 -0.20
C TRP A 88 -2.62 -15.71 0.94
N ARG A 89 -2.81 -16.13 2.20
CA ARG A 89 -2.20 -15.49 3.37
C ARG A 89 -0.68 -15.57 3.36
N LYS A 90 -0.15 -16.76 3.03
CA LYS A 90 1.29 -16.99 2.89
C LYS A 90 1.84 -16.18 1.72
N ALA A 91 1.14 -16.15 0.59
CA ALA A 91 1.55 -15.37 -0.58
C ALA A 91 1.56 -13.85 -0.30
N LEU A 92 0.61 -13.32 0.48
CA LEU A 92 0.64 -11.92 0.90
C LEU A 92 1.83 -11.65 1.82
N LEU A 93 2.05 -12.48 2.84
CA LEU A 93 3.18 -12.34 3.76
C LEU A 93 4.51 -12.37 3.02
N ASP A 94 4.67 -13.33 2.09
CA ASP A 94 5.84 -13.45 1.23
C ASP A 94 6.06 -12.17 0.41
N ALA A 95 5.00 -11.66 -0.24
CA ALA A 95 5.06 -10.40 -0.96
C ALA A 95 5.39 -9.19 -0.06
N PHE A 96 4.90 -9.13 1.18
CA PHE A 96 5.26 -8.07 2.12
C PHE A 96 6.74 -8.12 2.52
N ASN A 97 7.30 -9.32 2.71
CA ASN A 97 8.69 -9.49 3.14
C ASN A 97 9.69 -9.28 1.99
N HIS A 98 9.30 -9.55 0.74
CA HIS A 98 10.21 -9.54 -0.41
C HIS A 98 9.97 -8.39 -1.40
N CYS A 99 8.97 -7.54 -1.20
CA CYS A 99 8.72 -6.41 -2.10
C CYS A 99 9.69 -5.26 -1.87
N ASN A 100 10.45 -4.89 -2.90
CA ASN A 100 11.41 -3.78 -2.84
C ASN A 100 10.80 -2.41 -2.49
N LEU A 101 9.49 -2.23 -2.68
CA LEU A 101 8.75 -1.00 -2.38
C LEU A 101 8.18 -0.97 -0.95
N ILE A 102 8.36 -2.04 -0.20
CA ILE A 102 7.83 -2.23 1.15
C ILE A 102 9.00 -2.36 2.12
N GLU A 103 8.88 -1.71 3.27
CA GLU A 103 9.84 -1.79 4.36
C GLU A 103 9.21 -2.51 5.54
N SER A 104 9.97 -3.42 6.16
CA SER A 104 9.59 -4.11 7.38
C SER A 104 9.94 -3.26 8.58
N GLY A 105 8.97 -3.01 9.47
CA GLY A 105 9.16 -2.26 10.70
C GLY A 105 9.83 -3.04 11.82
N LYS A 106 10.55 -4.13 11.53
CA LYS A 106 11.17 -4.98 12.56
C LYS A 106 12.09 -4.17 13.48
N ASP A 107 12.88 -3.26 12.90
CA ASP A 107 13.87 -2.48 13.65
C ASP A 107 13.26 -1.26 14.37
N VAL A 108 12.13 -0.73 13.89
CA VAL A 108 11.47 0.45 14.47
C VAL A 108 10.40 0.08 15.50
N CYS A 109 9.59 -0.94 15.21
CA CYS A 109 8.49 -1.37 16.07
C CYS A 109 8.91 -2.45 17.08
N HIS A 110 10.20 -2.84 17.11
CA HIS A 110 10.75 -3.96 17.87
C HIS A 110 9.96 -5.27 17.73
N ASN A 111 9.15 -5.40 16.69
CA ASN A 111 8.21 -6.49 16.49
C ASN A 111 8.04 -6.80 15.01
N ARG A 112 7.89 -8.08 14.68
CA ARG A 112 7.72 -8.53 13.29
C ARG A 112 6.28 -8.30 12.84
N GLY A 113 6.10 -8.20 11.52
CA GLY A 113 4.77 -8.10 10.91
C GLY A 113 4.21 -6.68 10.86
N TYR A 114 5.06 -5.67 10.94
CA TYR A 114 4.72 -4.28 10.64
C TYR A 114 5.34 -3.90 9.31
N TYR A 115 4.58 -3.19 8.47
CA TYR A 115 5.00 -2.85 7.12
C TYR A 115 4.63 -1.41 6.76
N LYS A 116 5.49 -0.74 6.00
CA LYS A 116 5.22 0.56 5.39
C LYS A 116 5.66 0.59 3.93
N LEU A 117 5.20 1.59 3.19
CA LEU A 117 5.75 1.88 1.87
C LEU A 117 7.09 2.60 2.03
N LYS A 118 8.06 2.25 1.19
CA LYS A 118 9.30 3.02 1.12
C LYS A 118 9.02 4.39 0.52
N ASP A 119 9.65 5.39 1.11
CA ASP A 119 9.60 6.74 0.58
C ASP A 119 10.59 6.86 -0.58
N HIS A 120 10.08 6.89 -1.81
CA HIS A 120 10.92 7.05 -3.00
C HIS A 120 11.55 8.45 -3.10
N SER A 121 11.13 9.41 -2.27
CA SER A 121 11.79 10.72 -2.21
C SER A 121 13.18 10.65 -1.57
N LYS A 122 13.44 9.67 -0.68
CA LYS A 122 14.72 9.48 0.01
C LYS A 122 15.73 8.60 -0.73
N GLN A 123 15.31 7.83 -1.75
CA GLN A 123 16.20 6.87 -2.41
C GLN A 123 17.19 7.47 -3.42
N GLN A 124 17.23 8.81 -3.59
CA GLN A 124 18.25 9.46 -4.43
C GLN A 124 19.49 9.92 -3.66
N SER A 125 19.55 9.82 -2.32
CA SER A 125 20.69 10.35 -1.56
C SER A 125 21.80 9.36 -1.20
N ASP A 126 21.59 8.04 -1.23
CA ASP A 126 22.53 7.10 -0.58
C ASP A 126 23.21 6.06 -1.48
N SER A 127 23.28 6.26 -2.81
CA SER A 127 24.15 5.41 -3.67
C SER A 127 24.53 6.03 -5.04
N LEU A 128 24.69 7.36 -5.13
CA LEU A 128 25.43 7.96 -6.25
C LEU A 128 26.88 8.11 -5.81
N THR A 129 27.75 7.20 -6.24
CA THR A 129 29.19 7.38 -6.00
C THR A 129 29.65 8.56 -6.86
N SER A 130 30.71 9.27 -6.43
CA SER A 130 31.26 10.42 -7.16
C SER A 130 31.69 10.10 -8.61
N LYS A 131 31.77 8.82 -8.98
CA LYS A 131 31.99 8.34 -10.35
C LYS A 131 30.74 8.47 -11.23
N ASP A 132 29.55 8.26 -10.67
CA ASP A 132 28.27 8.29 -11.38
C ASP A 132 27.84 9.73 -11.73
N ILE A 133 28.13 10.69 -10.86
CA ILE A 133 27.89 12.12 -11.09
C ILE A 133 28.73 12.61 -12.28
N ASN A 134 30.02 12.24 -12.33
CA ASN A 134 30.91 12.64 -13.41
C ASN A 134 30.48 12.08 -14.77
N LEU A 135 29.90 10.88 -14.81
CA LEU A 135 29.39 10.29 -16.06
C LEU A 135 28.19 11.06 -16.59
N TYR A 136 27.28 11.52 -15.72
CA TYR A 136 26.11 12.30 -16.11
C TYR A 136 26.49 13.68 -16.65
N VAL A 137 27.38 14.40 -15.95
CA VAL A 137 27.87 15.72 -16.39
C VAL A 137 28.59 15.63 -17.74
N LYS A 138 29.40 14.58 -17.97
CA LYS A 138 30.08 14.39 -19.27
C LYS A 138 29.13 14.05 -20.42
N LYS A 139 27.98 13.43 -20.14
CA LYS A 139 26.99 13.04 -21.15
C LYS A 139 26.18 14.24 -21.64
N GLU A 140 25.90 15.18 -20.75
CA GLU A 140 25.24 16.47 -21.07
C GLU A 140 26.13 17.36 -21.96
N GLU A 141 27.43 17.44 -21.67
CA GLU A 141 28.42 18.21 -22.46
C GLU A 141 28.57 17.70 -23.91
N ARG A 142 28.51 16.38 -24.12
CA ARG A 142 28.57 15.80 -25.47
C ARG A 142 27.31 16.05 -26.28
N LYS A 143 26.15 16.15 -25.65
CA LYS A 143 24.86 16.43 -26.32
C LYS A 143 24.75 17.88 -26.79
N LYS A 144 25.46 18.81 -26.15
CA LYS A 144 25.50 20.23 -26.53
C LYS A 144 26.45 20.55 -27.70
N ARG A 145 27.32 19.61 -28.10
CA ARG A 145 28.23 19.78 -29.25
C ARG A 145 27.70 19.27 -30.59
N THR A 146 26.58 18.54 -30.62
CA THR A 146 26.00 17.99 -31.86
C THR A 146 24.87 18.84 -32.46
N PHE A 147 24.61 20.03 -31.92
CA PHE A 147 23.65 21.01 -32.46
C PHE A 147 24.29 22.39 -32.63
N LYS A 148 25.40 22.45 -33.38
CA LYS A 148 25.90 23.73 -33.91
C LYS A 148 26.86 23.47 -35.08
N THR A 149 26.28 23.37 -36.29
CA THR A 149 26.73 23.95 -37.58
C THR A 149 26.09 23.17 -38.74
N SER A 150 24.99 23.69 -39.26
CA SER A 150 24.81 23.90 -40.70
C SER A 150 24.80 25.41 -40.92
#